data_AF-A0A954B518-F1
#
_entry.id   AF-A0A954B518-F1
#
_cell.length_a   1.000
_cell.length_b   1.000
_cell.length_c   1.000
_cell.angle_alpha   90.00
_cell.angle_beta   90.00
_cell.angle_gamma   90.00
#
_symmetry.space_group_name_H-M   'P 1'
#
loop_
_entity.id
_entity.type
_entity.pdbx_description
1 polymer ?
#
loop_
_entity_poly.entity_id
_entity_poly.type
_entity_poly.pdbx_seq_one_letter_code
_entity_poly.pdbx_strand_id
1 'polypeptide(L)'
;MMKIIARLAALAASAFAMAGVALAMDFGDAPADYEDQARAYVESRLEDPRAARFQTVGEPYQVYADVAGYEALPGWGVDVRVKSRLPSGSYGATESLTVIFIDGDPVALEEDAQRIARL
;
A
#
# COMPACT_ATOMS: atom_id res chain seq x y z
N MET A 1 3.59 15.28 14.60
CA MET A 1 4.28 14.62 13.47
C MET A 1 3.94 13.16 13.55
N MET A 2 3.30 12.61 12.52
CA MET A 2 2.89 11.21 12.46
C MET A 2 4.18 10.38 12.50
N LYS A 3 4.36 9.60 13.56
CA LYS A 3 5.49 8.69 13.66
C LYS A 3 4.98 7.32 13.23
N ILE A 4 5.63 6.77 12.22
CA ILE A 4 5.36 5.45 11.69
C ILE A 4 6.32 4.54 12.42
N ILE A 5 5.81 3.46 13.04
CA ILE A 5 6.61 2.58 13.91
C ILE A 5 7.72 1.89 13.11
N ALA A 6 7.48 1.63 11.83
CA ALA A 6 8.45 1.06 10.92
C ALA A 6 9.01 2.14 9.99
N ARG A 7 10.32 2.06 9.74
CA ARG A 7 10.98 2.89 8.72
C ARG A 7 10.25 2.64 7.40
N LEU A 8 9.47 3.62 6.94
CA LEU A 8 9.01 3.67 5.56
C LEU A 8 10.27 3.82 4.69
N ALA A 9 10.96 2.72 4.42
CA ALA A 9 11.70 2.62 3.18
C ALA A 9 10.60 2.65 2.13
N ALA A 10 10.28 3.87 1.65
CA ALA A 10 9.33 4.06 0.58
C ALA A 10 9.73 3.09 -0.51
N LEU A 11 8.91 2.04 -0.71
CA LEU A 11 9.01 1.24 -1.91
C LEU A 11 8.97 2.27 -3.03
N ALA A 12 10.07 2.40 -3.76
CA ALA A 12 10.08 3.09 -5.03
C ALA A 12 9.26 2.21 -5.97
N ALA A 13 7.95 2.13 -5.74
CA ALA A 13 7.01 1.60 -6.67
C ALA A 13 7.01 2.63 -7.80
N SER A 14 7.89 2.45 -8.76
CA SER A 14 7.71 2.98 -10.10
C SER A 14 6.46 2.31 -10.66
N ALA A 15 5.30 2.78 -10.22
CA ALA A 15 4.00 2.36 -10.72
C ALA A 15 3.89 2.85 -12.17
N PHE A 16 4.40 2.04 -13.08
CA PHE A 16 4.20 2.27 -14.51
C PHE A 16 2.79 1.76 -14.83
N ALA A 17 1.81 2.68 -14.80
CA ALA A 17 0.46 2.39 -15.23
C ALA A 17 0.50 2.00 -16.72
N MET A 18 0.42 0.70 -17.01
CA MET A 18 0.43 0.19 -18.37
C MET A 18 -0.94 0.42 -19.00
N ALA A 19 -1.06 1.53 -19.72
CA ALA A 19 -2.13 1.70 -20.69
C ALA A 19 -1.89 0.72 -21.87
N GLY A 20 -2.47 -0.47 -21.78
CA GLY A 20 -2.91 -1.20 -22.98
C GLY A 20 -1.93 -2.17 -23.67
N VAL A 21 -1.03 -2.85 -22.95
CA VAL A 21 -0.43 -4.08 -23.50
C VAL A 21 -0.90 -5.26 -22.68
N ALA A 22 -1.87 -6.00 -23.23
CA ALA A 22 -2.29 -7.30 -22.73
C ALA A 22 -1.16 -8.33 -22.96
N LEU A 23 -0.12 -8.26 -22.15
CA LEU A 23 0.58 -9.49 -21.78
C LEU A 23 -0.39 -10.23 -20.87
N ALA A 24 -0.70 -11.48 -21.20
CA ALA A 24 -1.50 -12.38 -20.37
C ALA A 24 -0.70 -12.77 -19.10
N MET A 25 -0.27 -11.78 -18.33
CA MET A 25 0.21 -11.98 -16.98
C MET A 25 -0.99 -12.06 -16.06
N ASP A 26 -0.98 -13.09 -15.23
CA ASP A 26 -1.97 -13.28 -14.20
C ASP A 26 -1.63 -12.34 -13.05
N PHE A 27 -2.40 -11.26 -12.91
CA PHE A 27 -2.35 -10.36 -11.76
C PHE A 27 -3.17 -10.92 -10.59
N GLY A 28 -3.76 -12.11 -10.74
CA GLY A 28 -4.81 -12.62 -9.89
C GLY A 28 -6.08 -11.79 -9.97
N ASP A 29 -7.04 -12.16 -9.14
CA ASP A 29 -8.26 -11.37 -8.94
C ASP A 29 -7.94 -10.07 -8.20
N ALA A 30 -8.64 -9.00 -8.55
CA ALA A 30 -8.58 -7.77 -7.77
C ALA A 30 -9.03 -8.03 -6.33
N PRO A 31 -8.37 -7.44 -5.31
CA PRO A 31 -8.71 -7.68 -3.92
C PRO A 31 -10.15 -7.23 -3.62
N ALA A 32 -11.03 -8.15 -3.20
CA ALA A 32 -12.46 -7.88 -3.02
C ALA A 32 -12.76 -6.88 -1.88
N ASP A 33 -12.03 -6.96 -0.76
CA ASP A 33 -12.19 -6.09 0.42
C ASP A 33 -11.02 -5.09 0.56
N TYR A 34 -10.54 -4.57 -0.56
CA TYR A 34 -9.31 -3.78 -0.63
C TYR A 34 -9.31 -2.54 0.28
N GLU A 35 -10.46 -1.88 0.46
CA GLU A 35 -10.56 -0.71 1.33
C GLU A 35 -10.30 -1.07 2.79
N ASP A 36 -10.89 -2.15 3.27
CA ASP A 36 -10.75 -2.63 4.64
C ASP A 36 -9.36 -3.21 4.89
N GLN A 37 -8.84 -3.99 3.94
CA GLN A 37 -7.52 -4.57 4.02
C GLN A 37 -6.41 -3.50 3.98
N ALA A 38 -6.51 -2.54 3.06
CA ALA A 38 -5.54 -1.45 2.97
C ALA A 38 -5.59 -0.56 4.22
N ARG A 39 -6.79 -0.26 4.73
CA ARG A 39 -6.95 0.46 6.01
C ARG A 39 -6.31 -0.30 7.16
N ALA A 40 -6.67 -1.57 7.38
CA ALA A 40 -6.15 -2.38 8.47
C ALA A 40 -4.62 -2.53 8.39
N TYR A 41 -4.11 -2.69 7.17
CA TYR A 41 -2.68 -2.72 6.90
C TYR A 41 -2.02 -1.41 7.34
N VAL A 42 -2.49 -0.25 6.88
CA VAL A 42 -1.89 1.04 7.24
C VAL A 42 -2.05 1.35 8.72
N GLU A 43 -3.22 1.07 9.33
CA GLU A 43 -3.45 1.23 10.77
C GLU A 43 -2.44 0.46 11.61
N SER A 44 -2.10 -0.77 11.22
CA SER A 44 -1.12 -1.61 11.93
C SER A 44 0.30 -0.99 11.98
N ARG A 45 0.58 0.00 11.12
CA ARG A 45 1.90 0.63 10.98
C ARG A 45 1.99 2.02 11.61
N LEU A 46 0.88 2.58 12.08
CA LEU A 46 0.84 3.87 12.76
C LEU A 46 1.17 3.74 14.25
N GLU A 47 1.92 4.70 14.81
CA GLU A 47 2.17 4.75 16.26
C GLU A 47 0.91 5.08 17.06
N ASP A 48 -0.01 5.85 16.49
CA ASP A 48 -1.33 6.14 17.06
C ASP A 48 -2.45 6.02 16.00
N PRO A 49 -2.99 4.81 15.79
CA PRO A 49 -4.00 4.58 14.76
C PRO A 49 -5.39 5.13 15.12
N ARG A 50 -5.73 5.26 16.42
CA ARG A 50 -7.07 5.67 16.87
C ARG A 50 -7.39 7.13 16.51
N ALA A 51 -6.37 7.92 16.25
CA ALA A 51 -6.42 9.30 15.86
C ALA A 51 -6.49 9.52 14.33
N ALA A 52 -6.31 8.47 13.52
CA ALA A 52 -6.16 8.60 12.07
C ALA A 52 -7.52 8.56 11.33
N ARG A 53 -7.60 9.28 10.20
CA ARG A 53 -8.66 9.16 9.20
C ARG A 53 -8.08 8.58 7.93
N PHE A 54 -8.76 7.59 7.37
CA PHE A 54 -8.37 6.90 6.15
C PHE A 54 -9.36 7.19 5.03
N GLN A 55 -8.85 7.29 3.82
CA GLN A 55 -9.64 7.40 2.61
C GLN A 55 -8.93 6.64 1.49
N THR A 56 -9.58 5.61 0.95
CA THR A 56 -9.15 4.98 -0.30
C THR A 56 -9.47 5.89 -1.47
N VAL A 57 -8.61 5.90 -2.49
CA VAL A 57 -8.73 6.77 -3.67
C VAL A 57 -8.81 5.89 -4.91
N GLY A 58 -10.00 5.82 -5.49
CA GLY A 58 -10.24 5.06 -6.72
C GLY A 58 -10.38 3.55 -6.49
N GLU A 59 -10.46 2.83 -7.60
CA GLU A 59 -10.47 1.37 -7.66
C GLU A 59 -9.04 0.82 -7.73
N PRO A 60 -8.80 -0.45 -7.34
CA PRO A 60 -7.50 -1.09 -7.51
C PRO A 60 -7.02 -1.05 -8.96
N TYR A 61 -5.73 -0.80 -9.17
CA TYR A 61 -5.13 -0.75 -10.50
C TYR A 61 -3.92 -1.66 -10.61
N GLN A 62 -3.68 -2.20 -11.80
CA GLN A 62 -2.56 -3.12 -12.02
C GLN A 62 -1.22 -2.38 -11.94
N VAL A 63 -0.27 -2.96 -11.21
CA VAL A 63 1.09 -2.43 -11.03
C VAL A 63 2.12 -3.53 -11.16
N TYR A 64 3.33 -3.15 -11.58
CA TYR A 64 4.53 -3.94 -11.38
C TYR A 64 5.28 -3.37 -10.18
N ALA A 65 5.56 -4.23 -9.21
CA ALA A 65 6.21 -3.84 -7.97
C ALA A 65 7.61 -4.45 -7.89
N ASP A 66 8.59 -3.61 -7.59
CA ASP A 66 9.94 -4.06 -7.26
C ASP A 66 10.03 -4.16 -5.73
N VAL A 67 10.10 -5.39 -5.20
CA VAL A 67 9.97 -5.67 -3.77
C VAL A 67 11.13 -6.56 -3.29
N ALA A 68 11.99 -6.03 -2.42
CA ALA A 68 13.17 -6.69 -1.82
C ALA A 68 13.99 -7.58 -2.77
N GLY A 69 14.39 -7.02 -3.92
CA GLY A 69 15.24 -7.71 -4.89
C GLY A 69 14.49 -8.61 -5.87
N TYR A 70 13.16 -8.73 -5.75
CA TYR A 70 12.29 -9.24 -6.79
C TYR A 70 11.81 -8.06 -7.62
N GLU A 71 12.04 -8.12 -8.93
CA GLU A 71 11.65 -7.08 -9.87
C GLU A 71 10.38 -7.48 -10.61
N ALA A 72 9.57 -6.49 -10.96
CA ALA A 72 8.39 -6.61 -11.78
C ALA A 72 7.36 -7.66 -11.31
N LEU A 73 7.13 -7.75 -9.99
CA LEU A 73 6.06 -8.60 -9.45
C LEU A 73 4.69 -8.02 -9.84
N PRO A 74 3.82 -8.78 -10.51
CA PRO A 74 2.47 -8.32 -10.83
C PRO A 74 1.65 -8.20 -9.55
N GLY A 75 0.91 -7.10 -9.41
CA GLY A 75 0.01 -6.90 -8.28
C GLY A 75 -1.01 -5.79 -8.52
N TRP A 76 -1.78 -5.50 -7.48
CA TRP A 76 -2.81 -4.47 -7.48
C TRP A 76 -2.44 -3.32 -6.54
N GLY A 77 -2.27 -2.12 -7.09
CA GLY A 77 -2.07 -0.89 -6.33
C GLY A 77 -3.39 -0.31 -5.83
N VAL A 78 -3.39 0.12 -4.57
CA VAL A 78 -4.51 0.80 -3.92
C VAL A 78 -3.98 2.06 -3.24
N ASP A 79 -4.45 3.21 -3.69
CA ASP A 79 -4.03 4.49 -3.11
C ASP A 79 -4.86 4.84 -1.88
N VAL A 80 -4.18 5.18 -0.79
CA VAL A 80 -4.76 5.50 0.51
C VAL A 80 -4.25 6.85 0.99
N ARG A 81 -5.17 7.72 1.39
CA ARG A 81 -4.89 8.98 2.06
C ARG A 81 -5.10 8.84 3.55
N VAL A 82 -4.12 9.29 4.33
CA VAL A 82 -4.13 9.24 5.79
C VAL A 82 -3.99 10.63 6.35
N LYS A 83 -4.86 10.98 7.31
CA LYS A 83 -4.75 12.21 8.10
C LYS A 83 -4.62 11.86 9.57
N SER A 84 -3.51 12.24 10.18
CA SER A 84 -3.34 12.15 11.63
C SER A 84 -4.11 13.23 12.37
N ARG A 85 -4.75 12.90 13.49
CA ARG A 85 -5.22 13.90 14.45
C ARG A 85 -4.07 14.36 15.34
N LEU A 86 -3.89 15.68 15.44
CA LEU A 86 -2.90 16.33 16.28
C LEU A 86 -3.40 16.40 17.74
N PRO A 87 -2.50 16.56 18.72
CA PRO A 87 -2.88 16.78 20.12
C PRO A 87 -3.85 17.96 20.34
N SER A 88 -3.83 18.95 19.44
CA SER A 88 -4.76 20.09 19.44
C SER A 88 -6.19 19.73 19.04
N GLY A 89 -6.46 18.50 18.59
CA GLY A 89 -7.76 18.05 18.09
C GLY A 89 -7.99 18.30 16.59
N SER A 90 -7.15 19.11 15.94
CA SER A 90 -7.15 19.33 14.49
C SER A 90 -6.50 18.15 13.74
N TYR A 91 -6.70 18.07 12.42
CA TYR A 91 -5.98 17.10 11.58
C TYR A 91 -4.71 17.74 11.00
N GLY A 92 -3.64 16.95 10.91
CA GLY A 92 -2.38 17.32 10.28
C GLY A 92 -2.44 17.22 8.75
N ALA A 93 -1.25 17.23 8.13
CA ALA A 93 -1.11 17.03 6.69
C ALA A 93 -1.69 15.68 6.24
N THR A 94 -2.11 15.64 4.98
CA THR A 94 -2.58 14.40 4.35
C THR A 94 -1.38 13.71 3.73
N GLU A 95 -1.09 12.50 4.19
CA GLU A 95 -0.09 11.63 3.58
C GLU A 95 -0.79 10.71 2.59
N SER A 96 -0.24 10.54 1.39
CA SER A 96 -0.74 9.60 0.40
C SER A 96 0.22 8.41 0.32
N LEU A 97 -0.32 7.21 0.35
CA LEU A 97 0.40 5.94 0.38
C LEU A 97 -0.22 5.02 -0.67
N THR A 98 0.58 4.18 -1.31
CA THR A 98 0.07 3.10 -2.17
C THR A 98 0.32 1.78 -1.46
N VAL A 99 -0.74 1.01 -1.23
CA VAL A 99 -0.66 -0.37 -0.75
C VAL A 99 -0.69 -1.27 -1.98
N ILE A 100 0.28 -2.18 -2.10
CA ILE A 100 0.37 -3.10 -3.23
C ILE A 100 -0.08 -4.47 -2.75
N PHE A 101 -1.05 -5.07 -3.40
CA PHE A 101 -1.48 -6.44 -3.15
C PHE A 101 -0.79 -7.37 -4.15
N ILE A 102 -0.01 -8.32 -3.65
CA ILE A 102 0.63 -9.37 -4.45
C ILE A 102 0.03 -10.69 -3.98
N ASP A 103 -0.57 -11.45 -4.90
CA ASP A 103 -1.32 -12.69 -4.59
C ASP A 103 -2.39 -12.52 -3.48
N GLY A 104 -2.97 -11.32 -3.39
CA GLY A 104 -3.97 -10.96 -2.37
C GLY A 104 -3.40 -10.52 -1.02
N ASP A 105 -2.08 -10.60 -0.81
CA ASP A 105 -1.43 -10.12 0.42
C ASP A 105 -0.98 -8.65 0.29
N PRO A 106 -1.32 -7.78 1.26
CA PRO A 106 -0.89 -6.38 1.22
C PRO A 106 0.59 -6.20 1.59
N VAL A 107 1.29 -5.43 0.77
CA VAL A 107 2.72 -5.14 0.83
C VAL A 107 2.92 -3.64 0.65
N ALA A 108 3.65 -3.03 1.57
CA ALA A 108 4.11 -1.65 1.40
C ALA A 108 5.46 -1.36 2.08
N LEU A 109 6.09 -2.36 2.74
CA LEU A 109 7.42 -2.24 3.33
C LEU A 109 8.35 -3.37 2.85
N GLU A 110 9.65 -3.10 2.86
CA GLU A 110 10.71 -4.07 2.57
C GLU A 110 10.69 -5.29 3.50
N GLU A 111 10.24 -5.13 4.75
CA GLU A 111 10.11 -6.25 5.71
C GLU A 111 9.00 -7.24 5.32
N ASP A 112 7.94 -6.78 4.64
CA ASP A 112 6.86 -7.65 4.16
C ASP A 112 7.27 -8.43 2.90
N ALA A 113 8.16 -7.84 2.12
CA ALA A 113 8.74 -8.46 0.94
C ALA A 113 9.48 -9.76 1.25
N GLN A 114 10.14 -9.86 2.42
CA GLN A 114 10.86 -11.06 2.83
C GLN A 114 9.93 -12.26 3.08
N ARG A 115 8.64 -12.00 3.35
CA ARG A 115 7.62 -13.05 3.48
C ARG A 115 7.18 -13.56 2.10
N ILE A 116 7.05 -12.66 1.12
CA ILE A 116 6.78 -13.03 -0.28
C ILE A 116 7.95 -13.78 -0.89
N ALA A 117 9.19 -13.33 -0.63
CA ALA A 117 10.42 -13.97 -1.09
C ALA A 117 10.63 -15.43 -0.61
N ARG A 118 9.84 -15.89 0.37
CA ARG A 118 9.92 -17.25 0.93
C ARG A 118 8.88 -18.21 0.34
N LEU A 119 7.99 -17.74 -0.52
CA LEU A 119 7.10 -18.56 -1.34
C LEU A 119 7.82 -18.99 -2.62
#